data_AF-A0A7Y3FRX5-F1
#
_entry.id   AF-A0A7Y3FRX5-F1
#
_cell.length_a   1.000
_cell.length_b   1.000
_cell.length_c   1.000
_cell.angle_alpha   90.00
_cell.angle_beta   90.00
_cell.angle_gamma   90.00
#
_symmetry.space_group_name_H-M   'P 1'
#
loop_
_entity.id
_entity.type
_entity.pdbx_description
1 polymer ?
#
loop_
_entity_poly.entity_id
_entity_poly.type
_entity_poly.pdbx_seq_one_letter_code
_entity_poly.pdbx_strand_id
1 'polypeptide(L)' 'NYEVIIPLRREVICYYFVSGSIDVERTNFSGVFDFGEGDCDNMATFTFDTGEVVDIVLN' A
#
# COMPACT_ATOMS: atom_id res chain seq x y z
N ASN A 1 7.91 12.61 -1.65
CA ASN A 1 8.86 11.55 -1.40
C ASN A 1 8.18 10.19 -1.42
N TYR A 2 8.96 9.12 -1.57
CA TYR A 2 8.50 7.73 -1.42
C TYR A 2 9.53 6.97 -0.58
N GLU A 3 9.09 6.39 0.54
CA GLU A 3 9.94 5.60 1.42
C GLU A 3 9.31 4.23 1.67
N VAL A 4 10.12 3.16 1.59
CA VAL A 4 9.65 1.81 1.90
C VAL A 4 9.80 1.58 3.40
N ILE A 5 8.68 1.46 4.10
CA ILE A 5 8.66 1.15 5.54
C ILE A 5 8.81 -0.36 5.72
N ILE A 6 7.96 -1.13 5.04
CA ILE A 6 8.00 -2.59 5.04
C ILE A 6 8.25 -3.05 3.60
N PRO A 7 9.29 -3.88 3.35
CA PRO A 7 9.59 -4.37 2.00
C PRO A 7 8.38 -5.01 1.33
N LEU A 8 8.14 -4.61 0.09
CA LEU A 8 7.06 -5.17 -0.72
C LEU A 8 7.32 -6.64 -1.03
N ARG A 9 6.32 -7.49 -0.76
CA ARG A 9 6.34 -8.91 -1.12
C ARG A 9 5.43 -9.15 -2.30
N ARG A 10 5.99 -9.74 -3.36
CA ARG A 10 5.22 -10.27 -4.48
C ARG A 10 5.43 -11.77 -4.57
N GLU A 11 4.35 -12.52 -4.66
CA GLU A 11 4.39 -13.97 -4.84
C GLU A 11 4.32 -14.35 -6.31
N VAL A 12 4.94 -15.47 -6.70
CA VAL A 12 5.03 -15.88 -8.11
C VAL A 12 3.67 -16.16 -8.74
N ILE A 13 2.71 -16.64 -7.95
CA ILE A 13 1.34 -16.94 -8.38
C ILE A 13 0.43 -15.71 -8.39
N CYS A 14 0.87 -14.59 -7.81
CA CYS A 14 0.06 -13.41 -7.63
C CYS A 14 0.54 -12.26 -8.52
N TYR A 15 -0.40 -11.61 -9.19
CA TYR A 15 -0.08 -10.48 -10.05
C TYR A 15 0.27 -9.22 -9.25
N TYR A 16 -0.41 -9.03 -8.12
CA TYR A 16 -0.28 -7.87 -7.24
C TYR A 16 0.69 -8.13 -6.08
N PHE A 17 1.11 -7.05 -5.41
CA PHE A 17 1.82 -7.17 -4.13
C PHE A 17 0.84 -7.67 -3.07
N VAL A 18 1.29 -8.64 -2.27
CA VAL A 18 0.46 -9.27 -1.25
C VAL A 18 0.76 -8.73 0.15
N SER A 19 1.88 -8.02 0.32
CA SER A 19 2.23 -7.37 1.58
C SER A 19 3.28 -6.28 1.43
N GLY A 20 3.40 -5.44 2.45
CA GLY A 20 4.39 -4.38 2.57
C GLY A 20 3.75 -3.00 2.62
N SER A 21 4.55 -1.97 2.90
CA SER A 21 4.03 -0.62 3.05
C SER A 21 5.03 0.45 2.61
N ILE A 22 4.46 1.52 2.05
CA ILE A 22 5.21 2.66 1.50
C ILE A 22 4.65 3.92 2.13
N ASP A 23 5.54 4.73 2.70
CA ASP A 23 5.21 6.11 3.06
C ASP A 23 5.25 6.99 1.81
N VAL A 24 4.17 7.71 1.58
CA VAL A 24 3.98 8.58 0.42
C VAL A 24 3.84 10.00 0.92
N GLU A 25 4.70 10.88 0.42
CA GLU A 25 4.61 12.31 0.69
C GLU A 25 4.48 13.07 -0.63
N ARG A 26 3.36 13.75 -0.84
CA ARG A 26 3.11 14.61 -2.00
C ARG A 26 2.73 16.01 -1.51
N THR A 27 2.83 16.99 -2.40
CA THR A 27 2.53 18.40 -2.06
C THR A 27 1.13 18.61 -1.47
N ASN A 28 0.17 17.75 -1.83
CA ASN A 28 -1.24 17.90 -1.44
C ASN A 28 -1.75 16.79 -0.51
N PHE A 29 -0.99 15.72 -0.31
CA PHE A 29 -1.38 14.62 0.57
C PHE A 29 -0.16 13.82 1.00
N SER A 30 -0.25 13.23 2.17
CA SER A 30 0.73 12.29 2.69
C SER A 30 0.02 11.17 3.44
N GLY A 31 0.68 10.03 3.54
CA GLY A 31 0.13 8.87 4.21
C GLY A 31 0.80 7.57 3.79
N VAL A 32 0.34 6.49 4.42
CA VAL A 32 0.89 5.15 4.25
C VAL A 32 0.02 4.33 3.33
N PHE A 33 0.64 3.76 2.31
CA PHE A 33 0.03 2.77 1.42
C PHE A 33 0.41 1.37 1.89
N ASP A 34 -0.59 0.56 2.24
CA ASP A 34 -0.46 -0.79 2.79
C ASP A 34 -1.04 -1.83 1.80
N PHE A 35 -0.24 -2.84 1.46
CA PHE A 35 -0.59 -3.90 0.52
C PHE A 35 -1.12 -5.18 1.20
N GLY A 36 -1.39 -5.15 2.52
CA GLY A 36 -1.93 -6.26 3.28
C GLY A 36 -0.85 -7.20 3.85
N GLU A 37 -1.27 -8.41 4.22
CA GLU A 37 -0.46 -9.35 5.00
C GLU A 37 -0.16 -10.68 4.28
N GLY A 38 -0.65 -10.86 3.06
CA GLY A 38 -0.34 -12.03 2.24
C GLY A 38 -1.46 -12.59 1.39
N ASP A 39 -2.64 -11.99 1.44
CA ASP A 39 -3.73 -12.42 0.58
C ASP A 39 -3.44 -12.05 -0.87
N CYS A 40 -3.59 -13.02 -1.77
CA CYS A 40 -3.50 -12.76 -3.19
C CYS A 40 -4.83 -12.19 -3.69
N ASP A 41 -5.05 -10.93 -3.39
CA ASP A 41 -6.12 -10.12 -3.92
C ASP A 41 -5.57 -8.91 -4.68
N ASN A 42 -6.47 -8.05 -5.14
CA ASN A 42 -6.15 -6.80 -5.80
C ASN A 42 -6.51 -5.60 -4.92
N MET A 43 -6.44 -5.77 -3.60
CA MET A 43 -6.83 -4.75 -2.63
C MET A 43 -5.60 -4.20 -1.91
N ALA A 44 -5.67 -2.93 -1.57
CA ALA A 44 -4.71 -2.25 -0.72
C ALA A 44 -5.45 -1.19 0.09
N THR A 45 -4.82 -0.66 1.12
CA THR A 45 -5.40 0.39 1.94
C THR A 45 -4.46 1.59 1.97
N PHE A 46 -4.99 2.78 1.75
CA PHE A 46 -4.25 4.02 1.95
C PHE A 46 -4.77 4.75 3.18
N THR A 47 -3.86 5.01 4.12
CA THR A 47 -4.14 5.77 5.33
C THR A 47 -3.51 7.14 5.19
N PHE A 48 -4.32 8.19 5.11
CA PHE A 48 -3.87 9.57 5.12
C PHE A 48 -3.34 9.95 6.51
N ASP A 49 -2.42 10.92 6.57
CA ASP A 49 -1.94 11.47 7.85
C ASP A 49 -3.05 12.15 8.67
N THR A 50 -4.19 12.48 8.04
CA THR A 50 -5.40 12.96 8.71
C THR A 50 -6.15 11.85 9.46
N GLY A 51 -5.76 10.59 9.28
CA GLY A 51 -6.41 9.40 9.83
C GLY A 51 -7.55 8.85 8.97
N GLU A 52 -7.83 9.45 7.81
CA GLU A 52 -8.78 8.89 6.84
C GLU A 52 -8.17 7.65 6.18
N VAL A 53 -8.98 6.60 6.02
CA VAL A 53 -8.58 5.32 5.45
C VAL A 53 -9.45 5.05 4.22
N VAL A 54 -8.81 4.71 3.11
CA VAL A 54 -9.51 4.40 1.85
C VAL A 54 -9.01 3.07 1.28
N ASP A 55 -9.96 2.27 0.78
CA ASP A 55 -9.66 1.04 0.08
C ASP A 55 -9.35 1.32 -1.38
N ILE A 56 -8.27 0.72 -1.86
CA ILE A 56 -7.74 0.90 -3.21
C ILE A 56 -7.79 -0.44 -3.94
N VAL A 57 -8.40 -0.43 -5.13
CA VAL A 57 -8.34 -1.56 -6.07
C VAL A 57 -7.13 -1.37 -6.98
N LEU A 58 -6.22 -2.33 -6.97
CA LEU A 58 -5.02 -2.36 -7.79
C LEU A 58 -5.40 -2.78 -9.23
N ASN A 59 -4.96 -1.99 -10.22
CA ASN A 59 -5.18 -2.20 -11.66
C ASN A 59 -3.86 -2.16 -12.43
#